data_AF-A9DDB5-F1
#
_entry.id   AF-A9DDB5-F1
#
_cell.length_a   1.000
_cell.length_b   1.000
_cell.length_c   1.000
_cell.angle_alpha   90.00
_cell.angle_beta   90.00
_cell.angle_gamma   90.00
#
_symmetry.space_group_name_H-M   'P 1'
#
loop_
_entity.id
_entity.type
_entity.pdbx_description
1 polymer ?
#
loop_
_entity_poly.entity_id
_entity_poly.type
_entity_poly.pdbx_seq_one_letter_code
_entity_poly.pdbx_strand_id
1 'polypeptide(L)' 'MAKTSNRFSNFFSAAARSINFAREAQTIYHTSDDVFVSRGTTRQQALRDLIDQL' A
#
# COMPACT_ATOMS: atom_id res chain seq x y z
N MET A 1 12.58 -29.56 14.70
CA MET A 1 11.67 -28.44 15.02
C MET A 1 12.27 -27.13 14.48
N ALA A 2 11.93 -26.74 13.25
CA ALA A 2 12.47 -25.54 12.62
C ALA A 2 11.65 -24.30 13.07
N LYS A 3 12.09 -23.62 14.14
CA LYS A 3 11.44 -22.40 14.68
C LYS A 3 12.20 -21.11 14.35
N THR A 4 13.21 -21.18 13.48
CA THR A 4 14.09 -20.05 13.14
C THR A 4 13.71 -19.37 11.82
N SER A 5 13.12 -20.09 10.87
CA SER A 5 12.67 -19.56 9.57
C SER A 5 11.45 -18.63 9.68
N ASN A 6 10.64 -18.75 10.73
CA ASN A 6 9.37 -18.05 10.85
C ASN A 6 9.49 -16.54 11.20
N ARG A 7 10.54 -16.12 11.90
CA ARG A 7 10.69 -14.69 12.27
C ARG A 7 11.22 -13.84 11.13
N PHE A 8 12.19 -14.37 10.37
CA PHE A 8 12.70 -13.71 9.19
C PHE A 8 11.63 -13.64 8.10
N SER A 9 10.88 -14.72 7.84
CA SER A 9 9.78 -14.67 6.87
C SER A 9 8.70 -13.64 7.27
N ASN A 10 8.34 -13.56 8.56
CA ASN A 10 7.39 -12.56 9.04
C ASN A 10 7.93 -11.13 8.94
N PHE A 11 9.22 -10.90 9.20
CA PHE A 11 9.87 -9.60 9.04
C PHE A 11 9.93 -9.17 7.58
N PHE A 12 10.36 -10.05 6.66
CA PHE A 12 10.37 -9.76 5.23
C PHE A 12 8.96 -9.59 4.67
N SER A 13 7.97 -10.32 5.19
CA SER A 13 6.56 -10.15 4.81
C SER A 13 6.01 -8.80 5.28
N ALA A 14 6.35 -8.36 6.50
CA ALA A 14 5.97 -7.04 7.00
C ALA A 14 6.66 -5.92 6.20
N ALA A 15 7.96 -6.05 5.93
CA ALA A 15 8.71 -5.11 5.10
C ALA A 15 8.15 -5.03 3.67
N ALA A 16 7.79 -6.16 3.07
CA ALA A 16 7.18 -6.20 1.74
C ALA A 16 5.83 -5.48 1.71
N ARG A 17 4.98 -5.63 2.74
CA ARG A 17 3.72 -4.88 2.87
C ARG A 17 3.95 -3.38 2.97
N SER A 18 4.94 -2.95 3.76
CA SER A 18 5.29 -1.53 3.87
C SER A 18 5.83 -0.94 2.56
N ILE A 19 6.65 -1.70 1.83
CA ILE A 19 7.18 -1.26 0.53
C ILE A 19 6.07 -1.16 -0.51
N ASN A 20 5.15 -2.13 -0.55
CA ASN A 20 4.00 -2.09 -1.46
C ASN A 20 3.10 -0.90 -1.14
N PHE A 21 2.78 -0.68 0.14
CA PHE A 21 2.02 0.50 0.57
C PHE A 21 2.71 1.81 0.13
N ALA A 22 4.02 1.95 0.37
CA ALA A 22 4.75 3.15 -0.02
C ALA A 22 4.72 3.40 -1.55
N ARG A 23 4.85 2.33 -2.35
CA ARG A 23 4.76 2.42 -3.82
C ARG A 23 3.36 2.82 -4.28
N GLU A 24 2.32 2.25 -3.69
CA GLU A 24 0.93 2.57 -4.02
C GLU A 24 0.58 4.00 -3.60
N ALA A 25 0.99 4.42 -2.40
CA ALA A 25 0.81 5.78 -1.93
C ALA A 25 1.54 6.80 -2.82
N GLN A 26 2.77 6.49 -3.24
CA GLN A 26 3.53 7.33 -4.17
C GLN A 26 2.83 7.43 -5.53
N THR A 27 2.28 6.33 -6.03
CA THR A 27 1.51 6.29 -7.28
C THR A 27 0.26 7.16 -7.17
N ILE A 28 -0.52 7.03 -6.10
CA ILE A 28 -1.72 7.84 -5.86
C ILE A 28 -1.35 9.33 -5.76
N TYR A 29 -0.24 9.66 -5.09
CA TYR A 29 0.22 11.03 -4.95
C TYR A 29 0.62 11.66 -6.30
N HIS A 30 1.25 10.89 -7.18
CA HIS A 30 1.71 11.36 -8.50
C HIS A 30 0.65 11.25 -9.60
N THR A 31 -0.49 10.61 -9.30
CA THR A 31 -1.60 10.52 -10.23
C THR A 31 -2.34 11.86 -10.30
N SER A 32 -2.63 12.32 -11.52
CA SER A 32 -3.41 13.56 -11.73
C SER A 32 -4.81 13.44 -11.14
N ASP A 33 -5.35 14.55 -10.62
CA ASP A 33 -6.70 14.61 -10.07
C ASP A 33 -7.77 14.19 -11.09
N ASP A 34 -7.56 14.46 -12.38
CA ASP A 34 -8.48 14.08 -13.46
C ASP A 34 -8.74 12.58 -13.53
N VAL A 35 -7.74 11.76 -13.17
CA VAL A 35 -7.87 10.29 -13.15
C VAL A 35 -8.79 9.85 -12.01
N PHE A 36 -8.77 10.54 -10.87
CA PHE A 36 -9.69 10.26 -9.77
C PHE A 36 -11.10 10.75 -10.09
N VAL A 37 -11.21 11.97 -10.65
CA VAL A 37 -12.50 12.55 -11.06
C VAL A 37 -13.20 11.69 -12.11
N SER A 38 -12.47 11.21 -13.13
CA SER A 38 -13.02 10.31 -14.16
C SER A 38 -13.50 8.97 -13.60
N ARG A 39 -12.96 8.54 -12.46
CA ARG A 39 -13.39 7.34 -11.72
C ARG A 39 -14.48 7.64 -10.69
N GLY A 40 -14.94 8.89 -10.56
CA GLY A 40 -15.93 9.30 -9.57
C GLY A 40 -15.41 9.25 -8.13
N THR A 41 -14.10 9.35 -7.94
CA THR A 41 -13.43 9.29 -6.63
C THR A 41 -12.49 10.50 -6.45
N THR A 42 -11.81 10.58 -5.32
CA THR A 42 -10.80 11.61 -5.01
C THR A 42 -9.48 10.95 -4.64
N ARG A 43 -8.37 11.69 -4.82
CA ARG A 43 -7.05 11.25 -4.35
C ARG A 43 -7.07 10.90 -2.85
N GLN A 44 -7.80 11.69 -2.05
CA GLN A 44 -7.92 11.50 -0.61
C GLN A 44 -8.72 10.25 -0.25
N GLN A 45 -9.72 9.90 -1.04
CA GLN A 45 -10.47 8.65 -0.88
C GLN A 45 -9.58 7.46 -1.23
N ALA A 46 -8.88 7.51 -2.37
CA ALA A 46 -7.95 6.46 -2.77
C ALA A 46 -6.82 6.21 -1.74
N LEU A 47 -6.28 7.29 -1.13
CA LEU A 47 -5.32 7.16 -0.04
C LEU A 47 -5.93 6.53 1.21
N ARG A 48 -7.19 6.86 1.54
CA ARG A 48 -7.91 6.27 2.67
C ARG A 48 -8.17 4.78 2.44
N ASP A 49 -8.66 4.43 1.26
CA ASP A 49 -8.90 3.04 0.86
C ASP A 49 -7.60 2.21 0.93
N LEU A 50 -6.46 2.81 0.56
CA LEU A 50 -5.14 2.17 0.69
C LEU A 50 -4.71 1.96 2.16
N ILE A 51 -5.02 2.91 3.05
CA ILE A 51 -4.74 2.78 4.49
C ILE A 51 -5.65 1.72 5.13
N ASP A 52 -6.92 1.67 4.75
CA ASP A 52 -7.89 0.70 5.28
C ASP A 52 -7.58 -0.74 4.86
N GLN A 53 -6.72 -0.94 3.85
CA GLN A 53 -6.27 -2.25 3.37
C GLN A 53 -5.03 -2.80 4.10
N LEU A 54 -4.40 -2.03 5.01
CA LEU A 54 -3.24 -2.45 5.82
C LEU A 54 -3.65 -3.34 7.01
#